data_AF-A0A2E1MV32-F1
#
_entry.id   AF-A0A2E1MV32-F1
#
_cell.length_a   1.000
_cell.length_b   1.000
_cell.length_c   1.000
_cell.angle_alpha   90.00
_cell.angle_beta   90.00
_cell.angle_gamma   90.00
#
_symmetry.space_group_name_H-M   'P 1'
#
loop_
_entity.id
_entity.type
_entity.pdbx_description
1 polymer ?
#
loop_
_entity_poly.entity_id
_entity_poly.type
_entity_poly.pdbx_seq_one_letter_code
_entity_poly.pdbx_strand_id
1 'polypeptide(L)'
;MQKDLRKNIMSKYSKKIIAGGCSFTDKRQPLTLGYKHNTWPEFVGELLGMEVINLGQCGSGNRQIKYRVFNEIMKYDPKDIGYVFVGWTEWTRLDYETSTRYTPMQMEETGIYNGDYYWTYGPGVGRNQIPTSRFKEMINVKTNDPSQDFLRYPIFEHLAKQSLQYYYDIQNLCKDLNIPYYCFQAIATLPCLEFEEEWRYMRETSSKLLMEEKISALIDEKCFWGWPIEKFIGGNTMVEWCKKKNGVQSWFNIKGNDRHPSEKSHRLWAEQWCEYVNS
;
A
#
# COMPACT_ATOMS: atom_id res chain seq x y z
N MET A 1 -20.83 29.58 -24.95
CA MET A 1 -19.55 30.27 -24.68
C MET A 1 -18.74 29.69 -23.50
N GLN A 2 -19.12 28.55 -22.91
CA GLN A 2 -18.36 27.88 -21.82
C GLN A 2 -17.79 26.50 -22.20
N LYS A 3 -18.05 26.01 -23.42
CA LYS A 3 -17.60 24.68 -23.89
C LYS A 3 -16.20 24.68 -24.53
N ASP A 4 -15.64 25.84 -24.85
CA ASP A 4 -14.40 25.94 -25.65
C ASP A 4 -13.14 26.39 -24.89
N LEU A 5 -13.24 26.66 -23.58
CA LEU A 5 -12.08 27.05 -22.77
C LEU A 5 -11.31 25.85 -22.17
N ARG A 6 -11.83 24.61 -22.29
CA ARG A 6 -11.13 23.41 -21.81
C ARG A 6 -10.18 22.77 -22.82
N LYS A 7 -10.07 23.32 -24.04
CA LYS A 7 -9.34 22.68 -25.15
C LYS A 7 -7.88 23.11 -25.32
N ASN A 8 -7.36 24.06 -24.52
CA ASN A 8 -6.02 24.62 -24.71
C ASN A 8 -5.15 24.65 -23.45
N ILE A 9 -5.09 23.52 -22.75
CA ILE A 9 -3.88 23.14 -22.03
C ILE A 9 -3.59 21.72 -22.48
N MET A 10 -2.90 21.57 -23.61
CA MET A 10 -2.27 20.30 -23.92
C MET A 10 -1.32 19.99 -22.77
N SER A 11 -1.66 18.98 -21.96
CA SER A 11 -0.71 18.42 -21.01
C SER A 11 0.55 18.06 -21.80
N LYS A 12 1.72 18.40 -21.25
CA LYS A 12 3.03 17.97 -21.79
C LYS A 12 3.08 16.45 -21.99
N TYR A 13 2.19 15.71 -21.31
CA TYR A 13 2.13 14.26 -21.28
C TYR A 13 0.82 13.77 -21.93
N SER A 14 0.93 12.77 -22.82
CA SER A 14 -0.21 12.20 -23.55
C SER A 14 -1.09 11.29 -22.71
N LYS A 15 -0.55 10.70 -21.63
CA LYS A 15 -1.24 9.80 -20.70
C LYS A 15 -0.78 10.00 -19.26
N LYS A 16 -1.61 9.55 -18.31
CA LYS A 16 -1.38 9.66 -16.87
C LYS A 16 -1.05 8.31 -16.23
N ILE A 17 -0.21 8.35 -15.21
CA ILE A 17 0.03 7.25 -14.29
C ILE A 17 -0.79 7.49 -13.03
N ILE A 18 -1.56 6.50 -12.60
CA ILE A 18 -2.21 6.51 -11.29
C ILE A 18 -1.40 5.59 -10.37
N ALA A 19 -0.87 6.12 -9.27
CA ALA A 19 -0.04 5.35 -8.34
C ALA A 19 -0.65 5.34 -6.94
N GLY A 20 -1.00 4.16 -6.42
CA GLY A 20 -1.58 3.97 -5.09
C GLY A 20 -0.63 3.31 -4.09
N GLY A 21 -0.70 3.71 -2.83
CA GLY A 21 0.02 3.04 -1.74
C GLY A 21 -0.04 3.77 -0.41
N CYS A 22 0.76 3.29 0.56
CA CYS A 22 0.85 3.88 1.90
C CYS A 22 1.95 4.98 1.97
N SER A 23 2.65 5.10 3.10
CA SER A 23 3.71 6.10 3.30
C SER A 23 4.89 5.94 2.35
N PHE A 24 5.13 4.75 1.80
CA PHE A 24 6.24 4.48 0.88
C PHE A 24 5.92 4.96 -0.54
N THR A 25 4.69 5.42 -0.78
CA THR A 25 4.24 5.99 -2.05
C THR A 25 3.93 7.48 -1.91
N ASP A 26 3.55 7.95 -0.71
CA ASP A 26 3.13 9.33 -0.46
C ASP A 26 4.25 10.34 -0.75
N LYS A 27 4.06 11.17 -1.78
CA LYS A 27 5.00 12.23 -2.17
C LYS A 27 5.31 13.25 -1.07
N ARG A 28 4.46 13.39 -0.05
CA ARG A 28 4.68 14.30 1.09
C ARG A 28 5.47 13.65 2.21
N GLN A 29 5.56 12.31 2.24
CA GLN A 29 6.20 11.60 3.34
C GLN A 29 7.66 12.03 3.55
N PRO A 30 8.50 12.13 2.50
CA PRO A 30 9.89 12.60 2.69
C PRO A 30 9.95 13.97 3.37
N LEU A 31 9.12 14.92 2.93
CA LEU A 31 9.09 16.29 3.47
C LEU A 31 8.69 16.31 4.95
N THR A 32 7.69 15.51 5.34
CA THR A 32 7.26 15.41 6.74
C THR A 32 8.32 14.83 7.67
N LEU A 33 9.28 14.09 7.11
CA LEU A 33 10.41 13.49 7.82
C LEU A 33 11.69 14.36 7.73
N GLY A 34 11.61 15.54 7.11
CA GLY A 34 12.73 16.46 6.95
C GLY A 34 13.66 16.15 5.77
N TYR A 35 13.22 15.30 4.83
CA TYR A 35 13.95 14.99 3.61
C TYR A 35 13.37 15.72 2.40
N LYS A 36 14.23 16.08 1.45
CA LYS A 36 13.83 16.77 0.21
C LYS A 36 14.14 15.89 -0.99
N HIS A 37 13.35 14.83 -1.17
CA HIS A 37 13.47 13.95 -2.32
C HIS A 37 12.10 13.49 -2.84
N ASN A 38 12.09 13.03 -4.08
CA ASN A 38 10.93 12.43 -4.72
C ASN A 38 10.70 10.99 -4.24
N THR A 39 9.52 10.46 -4.55
CA THR A 39 9.15 9.06 -4.29
C THR A 39 9.12 8.26 -5.59
N TRP A 40 9.04 6.93 -5.49
CA TRP A 40 9.11 6.03 -6.64
C TRP A 40 8.09 6.36 -7.75
N PRO A 41 6.84 6.79 -7.49
CA PRO A 41 5.92 7.13 -8.57
C PRO A 41 6.43 8.28 -9.42
N GLU A 42 7.01 9.30 -8.78
CA GLU A 42 7.52 10.48 -9.48
C GLU A 42 8.72 10.12 -10.36
N PHE A 43 9.59 9.23 -9.88
CA PHE A 43 10.70 8.70 -10.68
C PHE A 43 10.21 7.83 -11.84
N VAL A 44 9.16 7.03 -11.66
CA VAL A 44 8.54 6.28 -12.78
C VAL A 44 7.97 7.26 -13.82
N GLY A 45 7.30 8.32 -13.39
CA GLY A 45 6.81 9.38 -14.28
C GLY A 45 7.92 10.07 -15.07
N GLU A 46 9.05 10.35 -14.42
CA GLU A 46 10.25 10.90 -15.06
C GLU A 46 10.80 9.94 -16.14
N LEU A 47 10.98 8.67 -15.78
CA LEU A 47 11.55 7.65 -16.68
C LEU A 47 10.65 7.34 -17.88
N LEU A 48 9.33 7.33 -17.68
CA LEU A 48 8.36 7.04 -18.74
C LEU A 48 7.90 8.30 -19.49
N GLY A 49 8.30 9.50 -19.03
CA GLY A 49 7.81 10.76 -19.57
C GLY A 49 6.29 10.86 -19.46
N MET A 50 5.73 10.61 -18.28
CA MET A 50 4.29 10.65 -18.00
C MET A 50 3.96 11.48 -16.76
N GLU A 51 2.75 12.04 -16.74
CA GLU A 51 2.22 12.73 -15.56
C GLU A 51 1.80 11.71 -14.50
N VAL A 52 2.10 11.99 -13.23
CA VAL A 52 1.80 11.08 -12.12
C VAL A 52 0.72 11.67 -11.20
N ILE A 53 -0.36 10.91 -11.02
CA ILE A 53 -1.34 11.10 -9.97
C ILE A 53 -0.95 10.18 -8.81
N ASN A 54 -0.16 10.73 -7.89
CA ASN A 54 0.29 10.03 -6.70
C ASN A 54 -0.77 10.06 -5.59
N LEU A 55 -1.40 8.91 -5.38
CA LEU A 55 -2.40 8.63 -4.35
C LEU A 55 -1.77 7.93 -3.14
N GLY A 56 -0.47 8.08 -2.90
CA GLY A 56 0.13 7.64 -1.64
C GLY A 56 -0.49 8.37 -0.45
N GLN A 57 -0.69 7.66 0.66
CA GLN A 57 -1.00 8.32 1.95
C GLN A 57 -0.37 7.56 3.11
N CYS A 58 0.35 8.30 3.95
CA CYS A 58 0.91 7.73 5.16
C CYS A 58 -0.16 7.11 6.06
N GLY A 59 0.13 5.92 6.56
CA GLY A 59 -0.74 5.20 7.49
C GLY A 59 -1.78 4.29 6.83
N SER A 60 -2.11 4.49 5.54
CA SER A 60 -3.21 3.77 4.88
C SER A 60 -3.08 2.25 4.92
N GLY A 61 -4.22 1.57 5.12
CA GLY A 61 -4.44 0.15 4.91
C GLY A 61 -4.82 -0.19 3.46
N ASN A 62 -4.94 -1.49 3.17
CA ASN A 62 -5.21 -1.96 1.81
C ASN A 62 -6.61 -1.56 1.30
N ARG A 63 -7.62 -1.46 2.18
CA ARG A 63 -8.97 -1.05 1.78
C ARG A 63 -8.96 0.41 1.30
N GLN A 64 -8.27 1.29 2.03
CA GLN A 64 -8.16 2.69 1.65
C GLN A 64 -7.35 2.86 0.35
N ILE A 65 -6.24 2.12 0.19
CA ILE A 65 -5.45 2.14 -1.05
C ILE A 65 -6.35 1.74 -2.23
N LYS A 66 -7.06 0.61 -2.12
CA LYS A 66 -8.00 0.14 -3.14
C LYS A 66 -9.05 1.19 -3.47
N TYR A 67 -9.70 1.76 -2.45
CA TYR A 67 -10.77 2.75 -2.64
C TYR A 67 -10.29 4.00 -3.39
N ARG A 68 -9.11 4.53 -3.02
CA ARG A 68 -8.56 5.73 -3.66
C ARG A 68 -8.15 5.45 -5.10
N VAL A 69 -7.49 4.32 -5.37
CA VAL A 69 -7.12 3.92 -6.73
C VAL A 69 -8.36 3.72 -7.59
N PHE A 70 -9.33 2.94 -7.10
CA PHE A 70 -10.61 2.70 -7.79
C PHE A 70 -11.28 4.02 -8.16
N ASN A 71 -11.49 4.91 -7.19
CA ASN A 71 -12.18 6.17 -7.42
C ASN A 71 -11.40 7.12 -8.33
N GLU A 72 -10.08 7.08 -8.32
CA GLU A 72 -9.28 7.90 -9.21
C GLU A 72 -9.37 7.40 -10.66
N ILE A 73 -9.31 6.09 -10.87
CA ILE A 73 -9.50 5.48 -12.20
C ILE A 73 -10.84 5.93 -12.81
N MET A 74 -11.91 5.90 -12.00
CA MET A 74 -13.26 6.26 -12.45
C MET A 74 -13.45 7.75 -12.84
N LYS A 75 -12.48 8.63 -12.57
CA LYS A 75 -12.55 10.05 -12.96
C LYS A 75 -12.12 10.32 -14.40
N TYR A 76 -11.43 9.38 -15.03
CA TYR A 76 -10.81 9.57 -16.33
C TYR A 76 -11.37 8.63 -17.38
N ASP A 77 -11.25 9.01 -18.66
CA ASP A 77 -11.43 8.07 -19.76
C ASP A 77 -10.28 7.05 -19.69
N PRO A 78 -10.54 5.72 -19.72
CA PRO A 78 -9.50 4.70 -19.66
C PRO A 78 -8.36 4.91 -20.66
N LYS A 79 -8.63 5.48 -21.84
CA LYS A 79 -7.62 5.74 -22.88
C LYS A 79 -6.58 6.79 -22.48
N ASP A 80 -6.93 7.66 -21.52
CA ASP A 80 -6.06 8.73 -21.01
C ASP A 80 -5.17 8.23 -19.86
N ILE A 81 -5.40 7.00 -19.38
CA ILE A 81 -4.59 6.33 -18.37
C ILE A 81 -3.55 5.46 -19.08
N GLY A 82 -2.27 5.72 -18.80
CA GLY A 82 -1.14 4.95 -19.31
C GLY A 82 -0.90 3.71 -18.48
N TYR A 83 -0.84 3.88 -17.15
CA TYR A 83 -0.61 2.80 -16.20
C TYR A 83 -1.32 3.05 -14.87
N VAL A 84 -1.73 1.96 -14.21
CA VAL A 84 -2.09 1.93 -12.80
C VAL A 84 -1.04 1.13 -12.04
N PHE A 85 -0.33 1.76 -11.11
CA PHE A 85 0.61 1.08 -10.21
C PHE A 85 0.07 1.04 -8.78
N VAL A 86 0.11 -0.11 -8.11
CA VAL A 86 -0.34 -0.23 -6.72
C VAL A 86 0.70 -0.93 -5.85
N GLY A 87 1.22 -0.21 -4.86
CA GLY A 87 2.08 -0.73 -3.80
C GLY A 87 1.29 -1.02 -2.52
N TRP A 88 0.97 -2.30 -2.30
CA TRP A 88 0.17 -2.75 -1.18
C TRP A 88 0.93 -2.73 0.16
N THR A 89 0.19 -2.58 1.24
CA THR A 89 0.69 -2.43 2.61
C THR A 89 0.46 -3.72 3.43
N GLU A 90 0.75 -3.67 4.73
CA GLU A 90 0.47 -4.75 5.69
C GLU A 90 -1.00 -5.18 5.65
N TRP A 91 -1.24 -6.49 5.67
CA TRP A 91 -2.57 -7.10 5.68
C TRP A 91 -3.34 -6.83 6.97
N THR A 92 -2.63 -6.56 8.06
CA THR A 92 -3.23 -6.31 9.38
C THR A 92 -3.79 -4.89 9.56
N ARG A 93 -3.69 -4.03 8.53
CA ARG A 93 -4.22 -2.67 8.59
C ARG A 93 -5.71 -2.62 8.24
N LEU A 94 -6.51 -2.16 9.18
CA LEU A 94 -7.95 -1.99 9.09
C LEU A 94 -8.30 -0.54 8.85
N ASP A 95 -9.03 -0.25 7.78
CA ASP A 95 -9.47 1.11 7.46
C ASP A 95 -10.93 1.33 7.87
N TYR A 96 -11.14 2.29 8.76
CA TYR A 96 -12.45 2.75 9.20
C TYR A 96 -12.78 4.08 8.52
N GLU A 97 -13.97 4.17 7.95
CA GLU A 97 -14.50 5.47 7.53
C GLU A 97 -14.94 6.25 8.76
N THR A 98 -14.44 7.46 8.90
CA THR A 98 -14.74 8.35 10.02
C THR A 98 -15.17 9.71 9.49
N SER A 99 -16.13 10.33 10.17
CA SER A 99 -16.53 11.73 9.89
C SER A 99 -15.54 12.75 10.45
N THR A 100 -14.55 12.29 11.23
CA THR A 100 -13.53 13.12 11.89
C THR A 100 -12.13 12.54 11.68
N ARG A 101 -11.17 13.40 11.34
CA ARG A 101 -9.76 13.01 11.20
C ARG A 101 -9.11 12.87 12.58
N TYR A 102 -8.99 11.64 13.08
CA TYR A 102 -8.14 11.34 14.24
C TYR A 102 -6.80 10.79 13.76
N THR A 103 -5.96 11.62 13.15
CA THR A 103 -4.55 11.25 12.94
C THR A 103 -3.75 11.74 14.13
N PRO A 104 -3.15 10.87 14.97
CA PRO A 104 -2.23 11.29 16.02
C PRO A 104 -0.98 12.03 15.51
N MET A 105 -0.84 12.20 14.19
CA MET A 105 0.30 12.84 13.50
C MET A 105 -0.04 14.19 12.82
N GLN A 106 -1.24 14.75 12.97
CA GLN A 106 -1.59 16.05 12.34
C GLN A 106 -2.31 17.04 13.28
N MET A 107 -2.03 16.99 14.58
CA MET A 107 -2.19 18.16 15.41
C MET A 107 -0.80 18.81 15.43
N GLU A 108 -0.53 19.81 14.58
CA GLU A 108 -0.48 21.16 15.11
C GLU A 108 -0.87 22.30 14.14
N GLU A 109 -1.05 22.12 12.83
CA GLU A 109 -1.10 23.30 11.92
C GLU A 109 -2.23 23.40 10.87
N THR A 110 -3.08 22.39 10.70
CA THR A 110 -4.15 22.49 9.68
C THR A 110 -5.48 22.13 10.31
N GLY A 111 -6.35 23.12 10.49
CA GLY A 111 -7.59 23.02 11.26
C GLY A 111 -8.54 21.87 10.90
N ILE A 112 -9.62 21.77 11.66
CA ILE A 112 -10.68 20.76 11.49
C ILE A 112 -11.27 20.90 10.08
N TYR A 113 -10.95 19.96 9.20
CA TYR A 113 -11.60 19.84 7.89
C TYR A 113 -12.77 18.86 8.05
N ASN A 114 -13.99 19.27 7.67
CA ASN A 114 -15.13 18.35 7.57
C ASN A 114 -15.06 17.59 6.23
N GLY A 115 -15.09 16.27 6.27
CA GLY A 115 -15.04 15.38 5.09
C GLY A 115 -14.98 13.91 5.47
N ASP A 116 -15.09 13.01 4.48
CA ASP A 116 -14.91 11.57 4.69
C ASP A 116 -13.43 11.25 4.91
N TYR A 117 -13.09 10.78 6.12
CA TYR A 117 -11.75 10.37 6.48
C TYR A 117 -11.65 8.86 6.60
N TYR A 118 -10.42 8.37 6.43
CA TYR A 118 -10.08 7.00 6.78
C TYR A 118 -9.14 7.03 7.96
N TRP A 119 -9.52 6.31 9.02
CA TRP A 119 -8.65 5.98 10.13
C TRP A 119 -8.15 4.56 9.96
N THR A 120 -6.84 4.40 9.83
CA THR A 120 -6.24 3.07 9.74
C THR A 120 -5.78 2.62 11.12
N TYR A 121 -6.35 1.51 11.58
CA TYR A 121 -5.87 0.78 12.74
C TYR A 121 -4.91 -0.33 12.30
N GLY A 122 -3.77 -0.47 12.96
CA GLY A 122 -2.87 -1.60 12.72
C GLY A 122 -1.93 -1.85 13.90
N PRO A 123 -1.44 -3.09 14.08
CA PRO A 123 -0.35 -3.40 15.00
C PRO A 123 0.95 -2.79 14.48
N GLY A 124 1.46 -1.76 15.13
CA GLY A 124 2.79 -1.25 14.86
C GLY A 124 3.55 -1.03 16.16
N VAL A 125 4.84 -1.32 16.11
CA VAL A 125 5.74 -1.08 17.23
C VAL A 125 6.16 0.39 17.19
N GLY A 126 5.52 1.22 18.02
CA GLY A 126 6.08 2.51 18.43
C GLY A 126 5.17 3.73 18.31
N ARG A 127 5.10 4.45 19.45
CA ARG A 127 4.56 5.81 19.71
C ARG A 127 3.04 5.96 19.61
N ASN A 128 2.34 5.39 20.60
CA ASN A 128 0.88 5.41 20.83
C ASN A 128 0.12 4.24 20.21
N GLN A 129 0.75 3.07 20.16
CA GLN A 129 0.16 1.85 19.65
C GLN A 129 -0.01 0.84 20.79
N ILE A 130 -1.12 0.13 20.76
CA ILE A 130 -1.54 -0.81 21.78
C ILE A 130 -0.40 -1.81 22.04
N PRO A 131 -0.01 -2.05 23.32
CA PRO A 131 1.02 -3.04 23.62
C PRO A 131 0.64 -4.38 22.99
N THR A 132 1.64 -5.07 22.45
CA THR A 132 1.51 -6.31 21.70
C THR A 132 0.63 -7.35 22.42
N SER A 133 0.52 -7.29 23.75
CA SER A 133 -0.43 -8.06 24.58
C SER A 133 -1.90 -7.83 24.24
N ARG A 134 -2.34 -6.60 24.01
CA ARG A 134 -3.72 -6.31 23.60
C ARG A 134 -3.93 -6.57 22.12
N PHE A 135 -2.88 -6.58 21.28
CA PHE A 135 -2.97 -7.23 19.96
C PHE A 135 -3.16 -8.75 20.06
N LYS A 136 -2.57 -9.44 21.06
CA LYS A 136 -2.85 -10.86 21.34
C LYS A 136 -4.30 -11.09 21.78
N GLU A 137 -4.84 -10.24 22.66
CA GLU A 137 -6.27 -10.23 23.01
C GLU A 137 -7.13 -9.97 21.77
N MET A 138 -6.65 -9.18 20.82
CA MET A 138 -7.35 -8.94 19.57
C MET A 138 -7.36 -10.16 18.64
N ILE A 139 -6.25 -10.85 18.44
CA ILE A 139 -6.22 -11.95 17.46
C ILE A 139 -6.69 -13.30 18.02
N ASN A 140 -6.79 -13.45 19.35
CA ASN A 140 -6.88 -14.79 19.98
C ASN A 140 -8.00 -14.99 21.03
N VAL A 141 -9.01 -14.13 21.09
CA VAL A 141 -10.10 -14.31 22.06
C VAL A 141 -11.18 -15.26 21.50
N LYS A 142 -11.05 -16.54 21.82
CA LYS A 142 -12.23 -17.34 22.18
C LYS A 142 -12.43 -17.18 23.67
N THR A 143 -13.24 -16.21 24.09
CA THR A 143 -13.68 -16.12 25.49
C THR A 143 -14.71 -17.22 25.75
N ASN A 144 -14.54 -17.98 26.83
CA ASN A 144 -15.59 -18.85 27.38
C ASN A 144 -16.69 -18.04 28.12
N ASP A 145 -16.67 -16.71 28.00
CA ASP A 145 -17.60 -15.76 28.60
C ASP A 145 -18.38 -15.04 27.48
N PRO A 146 -19.69 -15.35 27.29
CA PRO A 146 -20.54 -14.73 26.28
C PRO A 146 -20.73 -13.23 26.43
N SER A 147 -20.40 -12.64 27.59
CA SER A 147 -20.48 -11.18 27.79
C SER A 147 -19.29 -10.43 27.19
N GLN A 148 -18.18 -11.13 26.91
CA GLN A 148 -16.99 -10.60 26.22
C GLN A 148 -17.04 -10.81 24.70
N ASP A 149 -18.04 -11.55 24.18
CA ASP A 149 -18.30 -11.75 22.74
C ASP A 149 -18.63 -10.46 21.97
N PHE A 150 -18.81 -9.34 22.67
CA PHE A 150 -18.92 -8.01 22.05
C PHE A 150 -17.60 -7.50 21.47
N LEU A 151 -16.44 -8.02 21.91
CA LEU A 151 -15.13 -7.69 21.36
C LEU A 151 -14.81 -8.64 20.19
N ARG A 152 -15.57 -8.53 19.10
CA ARG A 152 -15.27 -9.23 17.84
C ARG A 152 -14.09 -8.58 17.15
N TYR A 153 -12.92 -9.13 17.38
CA TYR A 153 -11.71 -8.69 16.71
C TYR A 153 -11.49 -9.44 15.39
N PRO A 154 -10.80 -8.81 14.43
CA PRO A 154 -10.63 -9.40 13.11
C PRO A 154 -9.59 -10.53 13.13
N ILE A 155 -10.00 -11.68 12.62
CA ILE A 155 -9.16 -12.86 12.42
C ILE A 155 -8.17 -12.57 11.29
N PHE A 156 -6.88 -12.83 11.52
CA PHE A 156 -5.82 -12.57 10.53
C PHE A 156 -6.12 -13.19 9.17
N GLU A 157 -6.64 -14.42 9.14
CA GLU A 157 -7.04 -15.11 7.92
C GLU A 157 -8.06 -14.29 7.09
N HIS A 158 -9.03 -13.66 7.73
CA HIS A 158 -10.01 -12.80 7.06
C HIS A 158 -9.38 -11.51 6.53
N LEU A 159 -8.38 -10.97 7.21
CA LEU A 159 -7.67 -9.77 6.77
C LEU A 159 -6.76 -10.05 5.56
N ALA A 160 -6.09 -11.21 5.58
CA ALA A 160 -5.33 -11.72 4.47
C ALA A 160 -6.23 -11.96 3.24
N LYS A 161 -7.36 -12.67 3.43
CA LYS A 161 -8.36 -12.90 2.37
C LYS A 161 -8.91 -11.60 1.79
N GLN A 162 -9.23 -10.62 2.62
CA GLN A 162 -9.66 -9.29 2.17
C GLN A 162 -8.57 -8.58 1.35
N SER A 163 -7.30 -8.65 1.78
CA SER A 163 -6.20 -8.06 1.01
C SER A 163 -6.10 -8.70 -0.38
N LEU A 164 -6.18 -10.03 -0.48
CA LEU A 164 -6.22 -10.73 -1.77
C LEU A 164 -7.41 -10.31 -2.63
N GLN A 165 -8.58 -10.10 -2.03
CA GLN A 165 -9.77 -9.57 -2.72
C GLN A 165 -9.52 -8.17 -3.28
N TYR A 166 -8.90 -7.28 -2.51
CA TYR A 166 -8.57 -5.93 -2.98
C TYR A 166 -7.58 -5.94 -4.15
N TYR A 167 -6.64 -6.90 -4.17
CA TYR A 167 -5.69 -7.05 -5.27
C TYR A 167 -6.44 -7.46 -6.54
N TYR A 168 -7.30 -8.47 -6.40
CA TYR A 168 -8.11 -9.00 -7.49
C TYR A 168 -9.13 -7.97 -8.02
N ASP A 169 -9.72 -7.15 -7.15
CA ASP A 169 -10.64 -6.07 -7.53
C ASP A 169 -9.98 -5.05 -8.46
N ILE A 170 -8.78 -4.56 -8.10
CA ILE A 170 -8.06 -3.59 -8.94
C ILE A 170 -7.62 -4.24 -10.25
N GLN A 171 -7.13 -5.49 -10.20
CA GLN A 171 -6.80 -6.24 -11.38
C GLN A 171 -7.98 -6.32 -12.35
N ASN A 172 -9.16 -6.73 -11.87
CA ASN A 172 -10.33 -6.92 -12.74
C ASN A 172 -10.85 -5.58 -13.26
N LEU A 173 -10.89 -4.54 -12.42
CA LEU A 173 -11.24 -3.19 -12.88
C LEU A 173 -10.33 -2.75 -14.05
N CYS A 174 -9.02 -2.92 -13.90
CA CYS A 174 -8.08 -2.53 -14.94
C CYS A 174 -8.22 -3.40 -16.20
N LYS A 175 -8.44 -4.71 -16.06
CA LYS A 175 -8.69 -5.62 -17.19
C LYS A 175 -9.96 -5.24 -17.95
N ASP A 176 -11.05 -5.00 -17.24
CA ASP A 176 -12.36 -4.64 -17.82
C ASP A 176 -12.29 -3.31 -18.58
N LEU A 177 -11.49 -2.37 -18.07
CA LEU A 177 -11.29 -1.06 -18.70
C LEU A 177 -10.14 -1.04 -19.72
N ASN A 178 -9.46 -2.17 -19.94
CA ASN A 178 -8.28 -2.31 -20.80
C ASN A 178 -7.16 -1.30 -20.45
N ILE A 179 -6.91 -1.13 -19.14
CA ILE A 179 -5.86 -0.26 -18.60
C ILE A 179 -4.67 -1.13 -18.19
N PRO A 180 -3.44 -0.84 -18.68
CA PRO A 180 -2.24 -1.50 -18.18
C PRO A 180 -2.07 -1.26 -16.67
N TYR A 181 -1.84 -2.33 -15.92
CA TYR A 181 -1.73 -2.25 -14.47
C TYR A 181 -0.65 -3.16 -13.93
N TYR A 182 -0.03 -2.73 -12.83
CA TYR A 182 0.99 -3.50 -12.14
C TYR A 182 0.90 -3.30 -10.62
N CYS A 183 0.88 -4.41 -9.90
CA CYS A 183 0.77 -4.46 -8.45
C CYS A 183 2.03 -5.04 -7.82
N PHE A 184 2.24 -4.72 -6.55
CA PHE A 184 3.28 -5.35 -5.73
C PHE A 184 2.97 -5.21 -4.25
N GLN A 185 3.63 -6.05 -3.46
CA GLN A 185 3.67 -5.89 -2.02
C GLN A 185 4.83 -4.97 -1.65
N ALA A 186 4.54 -3.73 -1.23
CA ALA A 186 5.57 -2.73 -0.95
C ALA A 186 6.35 -3.06 0.32
N ILE A 187 5.63 -3.25 1.42
CA ILE A 187 6.17 -3.61 2.75
C ILE A 187 5.78 -5.03 3.13
N ALA A 188 6.33 -5.57 4.22
CA ALA A 188 5.93 -6.88 4.72
C ALA A 188 4.38 -7.00 4.83
N THR A 189 3.84 -8.14 4.43
CA THR A 189 2.42 -8.51 4.62
C THR A 189 2.02 -8.47 6.10
N LEU A 190 2.99 -8.76 6.96
CA LEU A 190 2.84 -8.85 8.40
C LEU A 190 3.58 -7.69 9.10
N PRO A 191 3.02 -7.16 10.18
CA PRO A 191 3.69 -6.17 11.02
C PRO A 191 4.92 -6.80 11.67
N CYS A 192 5.86 -5.95 12.09
CA CYS A 192 6.94 -6.43 12.94
C CYS A 192 6.42 -6.74 14.35
N LEU A 193 5.99 -7.97 14.62
CA LEU A 193 5.59 -8.38 15.97
C LEU A 193 6.81 -8.62 16.87
N GLU A 194 6.64 -8.39 18.17
CA GLU A 194 7.69 -8.62 19.17
C GLU A 194 7.84 -10.11 19.55
N PHE A 195 6.90 -10.97 19.15
CA PHE A 195 6.85 -12.37 19.58
C PHE A 195 6.96 -13.36 18.42
N GLU A 196 7.84 -14.34 18.58
CA GLU A 196 8.24 -15.29 17.53
C GLU A 196 7.14 -16.28 17.14
N GLU A 197 6.31 -16.71 18.09
CA GLU A 197 5.25 -17.70 17.85
C GLU A 197 4.11 -17.13 16.99
N GLU A 198 3.64 -15.92 17.29
CA GLU A 198 2.62 -15.22 16.52
C GLU A 198 3.13 -14.90 15.11
N TRP A 199 4.40 -14.50 15.01
CA TRP A 199 5.08 -14.36 13.73
C TRP A 199 5.11 -15.67 12.93
N ARG A 200 5.33 -16.80 13.59
CA ARG A 200 5.30 -18.12 12.93
C ARG A 200 3.89 -18.46 12.46
N TYR A 201 2.88 -18.33 13.34
CA TYR A 201 1.47 -18.58 13.00
C TYR A 201 1.00 -17.72 11.81
N MET A 202 1.26 -16.41 11.85
CA MET A 202 0.83 -15.51 10.78
C MET A 202 1.55 -15.80 9.45
N ARG A 203 2.83 -16.16 9.50
CA ARG A 203 3.59 -16.57 8.30
C ARG A 203 3.09 -17.88 7.70
N GLU A 204 2.84 -18.88 8.55
CA GLU A 204 2.29 -20.16 8.10
C GLU A 204 0.90 -19.95 7.49
N THR A 205 0.08 -19.12 8.13
CA THR A 205 -1.25 -18.76 7.63
C THR A 205 -1.16 -17.99 6.31
N SER A 206 -0.30 -16.96 6.20
CA SER A 206 -0.16 -16.19 4.95
C SER A 206 0.35 -17.05 3.80
N SER A 207 1.35 -17.89 4.06
CA SER A 207 1.90 -18.83 3.08
C SER A 207 0.86 -19.83 2.61
N LYS A 208 0.10 -20.42 3.55
CA LYS A 208 -0.99 -21.35 3.24
C LYS A 208 -2.05 -20.69 2.38
N LEU A 209 -2.50 -19.50 2.74
CA LEU A 209 -3.51 -18.78 1.96
C LEU A 209 -3.04 -18.47 0.55
N LEU A 210 -1.78 -18.04 0.38
CA LEU A 210 -1.21 -17.79 -0.95
C LEU A 210 -1.09 -19.06 -1.80
N MET A 211 -0.91 -20.23 -1.19
CA MET A 211 -0.81 -21.49 -1.94
C MET A 211 -2.17 -22.15 -2.22
N GLU A 212 -3.14 -22.02 -1.30
CA GLU A 212 -4.35 -22.84 -1.32
C GLU A 212 -5.63 -22.06 -1.65
N GLU A 213 -5.69 -20.74 -1.41
CA GLU A 213 -6.92 -19.99 -1.66
C GLU A 213 -7.17 -19.81 -3.15
N LYS A 214 -8.41 -20.09 -3.58
CA LYS A 214 -8.81 -19.98 -4.98
C LYS A 214 -8.52 -18.60 -5.56
N ILE A 215 -8.73 -17.53 -4.78
CA ILE A 215 -8.48 -16.17 -5.24
C ILE A 215 -7.00 -15.91 -5.50
N SER A 216 -6.10 -16.57 -4.77
CA SER A 216 -4.65 -16.49 -4.98
C SER A 216 -4.28 -16.98 -6.39
N ALA A 217 -4.89 -18.08 -6.83
CA ALA A 217 -4.70 -18.63 -8.17
C ALA A 217 -5.32 -17.77 -9.30
N LEU A 218 -6.16 -16.77 -8.96
CA LEU A 218 -6.75 -15.83 -9.93
C LEU A 218 -5.93 -14.55 -10.09
N ILE A 219 -4.92 -14.33 -9.24
CA ILE A 219 -4.02 -13.19 -9.36
C ILE A 219 -3.14 -13.38 -10.58
N ASP A 220 -3.06 -12.34 -11.40
CA ASP A 220 -2.21 -12.30 -12.59
C ASP A 220 -0.76 -12.02 -12.20
N GLU A 221 0.02 -13.08 -12.04
CA GLU A 221 1.42 -12.99 -11.64
C GLU A 221 2.31 -12.19 -12.62
N LYS A 222 1.88 -12.01 -13.88
CA LYS A 222 2.59 -11.16 -14.85
C LYS A 222 2.38 -9.66 -14.59
N CYS A 223 1.29 -9.33 -13.90
CA CYS A 223 0.97 -7.97 -13.47
C CYS A 223 1.18 -7.79 -11.96
N PHE A 224 1.70 -8.79 -11.25
CA PHE A 224 1.97 -8.72 -9.82
C PHE A 224 3.43 -9.07 -9.53
N TRP A 225 4.26 -8.04 -9.39
CA TRP A 225 5.68 -8.24 -9.16
C TRP A 225 5.93 -8.89 -7.80
N GLY A 226 6.81 -9.90 -7.80
CA GLY A 226 7.22 -10.64 -6.61
C GLY A 226 6.21 -11.70 -6.16
N TRP A 227 5.21 -12.04 -6.97
CA TRP A 227 4.25 -13.10 -6.67
C TRP A 227 4.88 -14.49 -6.65
N PRO A 228 4.53 -15.37 -5.68
CA PRO A 228 3.75 -15.09 -4.48
C PRO A 228 4.52 -14.21 -3.49
N ILE A 229 3.89 -13.20 -2.90
CA ILE A 229 4.56 -12.06 -2.22
C ILE A 229 5.38 -12.36 -0.96
N GLU A 230 5.48 -13.63 -0.55
CA GLU A 230 6.14 -14.09 0.67
C GLU A 230 7.44 -14.86 0.35
N LYS A 231 8.53 -14.46 0.99
CA LYS A 231 9.85 -15.08 0.77
C LYS A 231 9.95 -16.55 1.11
N PHE A 232 9.14 -17.01 2.06
CA PHE A 232 9.20 -18.41 2.53
C PHE A 232 8.65 -19.40 1.50
N ILE A 233 7.83 -18.89 0.57
CA ILE A 233 7.28 -19.65 -0.55
C ILE A 233 7.79 -19.14 -1.90
N GLY A 234 8.91 -18.41 -1.90
CA GLY A 234 9.71 -18.14 -3.09
C GLY A 234 9.55 -16.76 -3.75
N GLY A 235 8.63 -15.89 -3.33
CA GLY A 235 8.59 -14.52 -3.86
C GLY A 235 9.18 -13.49 -2.90
N ASN A 236 8.82 -12.21 -3.05
CA ASN A 236 9.44 -11.13 -2.29
C ASN A 236 8.56 -9.90 -2.23
N THR A 237 8.68 -9.16 -1.13
CA THR A 237 8.24 -7.77 -1.09
C THR A 237 9.28 -6.85 -1.73
N MET A 238 8.85 -5.66 -2.17
CA MET A 238 9.75 -4.70 -2.79
C MET A 238 10.81 -4.18 -1.80
N VAL A 239 10.46 -4.04 -0.52
CA VAL A 239 11.42 -3.75 0.56
C VAL A 239 12.51 -4.81 0.67
N GLU A 240 12.13 -6.09 0.70
CA GLU A 240 13.08 -7.19 0.86
C GLU A 240 14.05 -7.28 -0.31
N TRP A 241 13.53 -7.16 -1.53
CA TRP A 241 14.34 -7.13 -2.73
C TRP A 241 15.30 -5.95 -2.77
N CYS A 242 14.82 -4.73 -2.47
CA CYS A 242 15.66 -3.54 -2.50
C CYS A 242 16.78 -3.60 -1.46
N LYS A 243 16.48 -4.13 -0.26
CA LYS A 243 17.48 -4.39 0.78
C LYS A 243 18.52 -5.42 0.35
N LYS A 244 18.12 -6.47 -0.38
CA LYS A 244 19.03 -7.47 -0.94
C LYS A 244 19.92 -6.87 -2.04
N LYS A 245 19.38 -6.01 -2.90
CA LYS A 245 20.10 -5.43 -4.05
C LYS A 245 21.12 -4.35 -3.64
N ASN A 246 20.75 -3.46 -2.72
CA ASN A 246 21.62 -2.30 -2.36
C ASN A 246 22.18 -2.35 -0.93
N GLY A 247 21.86 -3.38 -0.14
CA GLY A 247 22.23 -3.50 1.26
C GLY A 247 21.32 -2.70 2.19
N VAL A 248 21.05 -3.24 3.38
CA VAL A 248 20.08 -2.70 4.36
C VAL A 248 20.37 -1.25 4.76
N GLN A 249 21.63 -0.83 4.81
CA GLN A 249 22.00 0.54 5.20
C GLN A 249 21.64 1.59 4.14
N SER A 250 21.61 1.20 2.87
CA SER A 250 21.20 2.10 1.78
C SER A 250 19.69 2.30 1.69
N TRP A 251 18.93 1.40 2.33
CA TRP A 251 17.48 1.41 2.32
C TRP A 251 16.92 2.61 3.09
N PHE A 252 17.50 2.92 4.24
CA PHE A 252 17.00 3.94 5.16
C PHE A 252 17.57 5.32 4.85
N ASN A 253 16.82 6.37 5.20
CA ASN A 253 17.42 7.70 5.34
C ASN A 253 18.25 7.75 6.63
N ILE A 254 19.51 8.20 6.54
CA ILE A 254 20.53 8.06 7.61
C ILE A 254 20.28 8.97 8.84
N LYS A 255 19.18 9.74 8.90
CA LYS A 255 18.82 10.55 10.07
C LYS A 255 17.77 9.84 10.94
N GLY A 256 18.21 9.11 11.96
CA GLY A 256 17.34 8.54 13.01
C GLY A 256 16.80 7.12 12.72
N ASN A 257 15.88 6.64 13.56
CA ASN A 257 15.23 5.32 13.46
C ASN A 257 14.13 5.29 12.36
N ASP A 258 14.30 6.07 11.28
CA ASP A 258 13.35 6.13 10.18
C ASP A 258 13.44 4.87 9.33
N ARG A 259 12.30 4.19 9.14
CA ARG A 259 12.21 2.95 8.38
C ARG A 259 11.78 3.14 6.92
N HIS A 260 11.54 4.38 6.48
CA HIS A 260 11.12 4.71 5.12
C HIS A 260 12.25 4.60 4.09
N PRO A 261 11.90 4.41 2.80
CA PRO A 261 12.89 4.31 1.73
C PRO A 261 13.66 5.63 1.56
N SER A 262 14.97 5.52 1.36
CA SER A 262 15.80 6.63 0.90
C SER A 262 15.46 7.03 -0.53
N GLU A 263 15.90 8.22 -0.96
CA GLU A 263 15.80 8.65 -2.36
C GLU A 263 16.39 7.62 -3.34
N LYS A 264 17.56 7.08 -3.01
CA LYS A 264 18.23 6.03 -3.80
C LYS A 264 17.34 4.78 -3.92
N SER A 265 16.67 4.40 -2.83
CA SER A 265 15.75 3.26 -2.84
C SER A 265 14.52 3.52 -3.68
N HIS A 266 13.92 4.70 -3.58
CA HIS A 266 12.82 5.11 -4.45
C HIS A 266 13.19 5.12 -5.94
N ARG A 267 14.40 5.58 -6.28
CA ARG A 267 14.89 5.54 -7.67
C ARG A 267 15.08 4.12 -8.15
N LEU A 268 15.69 3.25 -7.34
CA LEU A 268 15.87 1.84 -7.68
C LEU A 268 14.53 1.12 -7.89
N TRP A 269 13.52 1.45 -7.09
CA TRP A 269 12.16 0.91 -7.27
C TRP A 269 11.59 1.31 -8.64
N ALA A 270 11.73 2.59 -9.01
CA ALA A 270 11.23 3.07 -10.28
C ALA A 270 11.93 2.42 -11.48
N GLU A 271 13.25 2.22 -11.42
CA GLU A 271 14.03 1.52 -12.44
C GLU A 271 13.55 0.07 -12.60
N GLN A 272 13.40 -0.66 -11.49
CA GLN A 272 12.89 -2.04 -11.50
C GLN A 272 11.47 -2.14 -12.06
N TRP A 273 10.62 -1.14 -11.79
CA TRP A 273 9.29 -1.06 -12.39
C TRP A 273 9.38 -0.87 -13.89
N CYS A 274 10.18 0.08 -14.34
CA CYS A 274 10.34 0.35 -15.77
C CYS A 274 10.91 -0.87 -16.51
N GLU A 275 11.82 -1.63 -15.91
CA GLU A 275 12.30 -2.90 -16.47
C GLU A 275 11.17 -3.94 -16.56
N TYR A 276 10.41 -4.12 -15.48
CA TYR A 276 9.36 -5.14 -15.41
C TYR A 276 8.17 -4.87 -16.35
N VAL A 277 7.79 -3.59 -16.55
CA VAL A 277 6.70 -3.27 -17.48
C VAL A 277 7.09 -3.42 -18.96
N ASN A 278 8.38 -3.51 -19.26
CA ASN A 278 8.92 -3.62 -20.62
C ASN A 278 9.43 -5.04 -20.95
N SER A 279 9.38 -5.98 -20.01
CA SER A 279 9.78 -7.40 -20.19
C SER A 279 8.62 -8.27 -20.63
#